data_AF-D9PFC0-F1
#
_entry.id   AF-D9PFC0-F1
#
_cell.length_a   1.000
_cell.length_b   1.000
_cell.length_c   1.000
_cell.angle_alpha   90.00
_cell.angle_beta   90.00
_cell.angle_gamma   90.00
#
_symmetry.space_group_name_H-M   'P 1'
#
loop_
_entity.id
_entity.type
_entity.pdbx_description
1 polymer ?
#
loop_
_entity_poly.entity_id
_entity_poly.type
_entity_poly.pdbx_seq_one_letter_code
_entity_poly.pdbx_strand_id
1 'polypeptide(L)'
;PITIVVPFSAGGPTDRVARDLAEAMRKPLGGAIVVVDNAAGAGGSIGANKVAKATPDGHTLLLHHIGMATMPTLVRNLPFKVETDFEYLGWSMTSP
;
A
#
# COMPACT_ATOMS: atom_id res chain seq x y z
N PRO A 1 -8.30 13.45 -4.55
CA PRO A 1 -8.08 12.73 -3.26
C PRO A 1 -7.06 11.62 -3.52
N ILE A 2 -6.17 11.33 -2.58
CA ILE A 2 -5.18 10.23 -2.69
C ILE A 2 -5.64 9.11 -1.77
N THR A 3 -5.64 7.88 -2.27
CA THR A 3 -6.01 6.70 -1.49
C THR A 3 -4.77 5.86 -1.22
N ILE A 4 -4.48 5.62 0.06
CA ILE A 4 -3.46 4.66 0.50
C ILE A 4 -4.18 3.35 0.81
N VAL A 5 -3.98 2.35 -0.04
CA VAL A 5 -4.49 1.00 0.18
C VAL A 5 -3.56 0.26 1.15
N VAL A 6 -4.13 -0.23 2.24
CA VAL A 6 -3.47 -1.06 3.23
C VAL A 6 -4.07 -2.46 3.13
N PRO A 7 -3.31 -3.48 2.68
CA PRO A 7 -3.88 -4.80 2.41
C PRO A 7 -4.01 -5.67 3.67
N PHE A 8 -4.28 -5.04 4.81
CA PHE A 8 -4.39 -5.63 6.15
C PHE A 8 -5.56 -5.00 6.92
N SER A 9 -5.97 -5.64 8.02
CA SER A 9 -7.07 -5.16 8.85
C SER A 9 -6.81 -3.77 9.43
N ALA A 10 -7.88 -2.96 9.53
CA ALA A 10 -7.84 -1.69 10.24
C ALA A 10 -7.43 -1.87 11.71
N GLY A 11 -6.73 -0.89 12.29
CA GLY A 11 -6.22 -0.92 13.65
C GLY A 11 -4.93 -1.74 13.85
N GLY A 12 -4.46 -2.44 12.81
CA GLY A 12 -3.16 -3.12 12.84
C GLY A 12 -1.97 -2.16 12.71
N PRO A 13 -0.73 -2.66 12.88
CA PRO A 13 0.47 -1.84 12.83
C PRO A 13 0.66 -1.13 11.48
N THR A 14 0.41 -1.80 10.36
CA THR A 14 0.51 -1.17 9.02
C THR A 14 -0.56 -0.09 8.82
N ASP A 15 -1.78 -0.30 9.33
CA ASP A 15 -2.85 0.70 9.26
C ASP A 15 -2.51 1.96 10.07
N ARG A 16 -1.93 1.78 11.27
CA ARG A 16 -1.45 2.90 12.07
C ARG A 16 -0.42 3.74 11.32
N VAL A 17 0.61 3.11 10.75
CA VAL A 17 1.63 3.79 9.94
C VAL A 17 1.00 4.51 8.74
N ALA A 18 0.03 3.90 8.07
CA ALA A 18 -0.66 4.53 6.94
C ALA A 18 -1.41 5.80 7.33
N ARG A 19 -2.05 5.81 8.50
CA ARG A 19 -2.79 6.98 9.01
C ARG A 19 -1.85 8.11 9.41
N ASP A 20 -0.77 7.78 10.11
CA ASP A 20 0.25 8.75 10.50
C ASP A 20 0.91 9.36 9.23
N LEU A 21 1.20 8.54 8.22
CA LEU A 21 1.69 9.00 6.91
C LEU A 21 0.67 9.88 6.18
N ALA A 22 -0.59 9.47 6.14
CA ALA A 22 -1.66 10.23 5.51
C ALA A 22 -1.80 11.63 6.13
N GLU A 23 -1.69 11.74 7.45
CA GLU A 23 -1.70 13.02 8.16
C GLU A 23 -0.48 13.88 7.83
N ALA A 24 0.73 13.29 7.86
CA ALA A 24 1.98 13.98 7.54
C ALA A 24 2.01 14.51 6.10
N MET A 25 1.39 13.80 5.16
CA MET A 25 1.31 14.19 3.75
C MET A 25 0.36 15.37 3.48
N ARG A 26 -0.58 15.68 4.39
CA ARG A 26 -1.58 16.74 4.15
C ARG A 26 -0.92 18.08 3.86
N LYS A 27 0.06 18.49 4.65
CA LYS A 27 0.69 19.81 4.53
C LYS A 27 1.58 19.94 3.27
N PRO A 28 2.50 19.01 2.98
CA PRO A 28 3.31 19.05 1.75
C PRO A 28 2.49 19.00 0.46
N LEU A 29 1.33 18.35 0.48
CA LEU A 29 0.44 18.22 -0.68
C LEU A 29 -0.62 19.33 -0.77
N GLY A 30 -0.40 20.48 -0.13
CA GLY A 30 -1.29 21.64 -0.24
C GLY A 30 -2.68 21.43 0.38
N GLY A 31 -2.80 20.58 1.40
CA GLY A 31 -4.07 20.26 2.05
C GLY A 31 -4.85 19.14 1.37
N ALA A 32 -4.21 18.35 0.49
CA ALA A 32 -4.86 17.22 -0.17
C ALA A 32 -5.51 16.26 0.84
N ILE A 33 -6.70 15.76 0.47
CA ILE A 33 -7.39 14.70 1.21
C ILE A 33 -6.70 13.38 0.90
N VAL A 34 -6.09 12.77 1.93
CA VAL A 34 -5.51 11.44 1.88
C VAL A 34 -6.39 10.48 2.69
N VAL A 35 -6.86 9.41 2.05
CA VAL A 35 -7.77 8.42 2.63
C VAL A 35 -7.03 7.10 2.79
N VAL A 36 -7.23 6.41 3.91
CA VAL A 36 -6.72 5.06 4.13
C VAL A 36 -7.84 4.05 3.84
N ASP A 37 -7.57 3.11 2.93
CA ASP A 37 -8.49 2.04 2.52
C ASP A 37 -7.93 0.67 2.91
N ASN A 38 -8.59 -0.01 3.85
CA ASN A 38 -8.16 -1.32 4.33
C ASN A 38 -8.77 -2.45 3.47
N ALA A 39 -7.98 -3.01 2.57
CA ALA A 39 -8.38 -4.08 1.65
C ALA A 39 -7.73 -5.43 2.04
N ALA A 40 -8.12 -5.96 3.21
CA ALA A 40 -7.53 -7.17 3.78
C ALA A 40 -7.92 -8.45 3.02
N GLY A 41 -7.03 -9.46 3.06
CA GLY A 41 -7.31 -10.82 2.63
C GLY A 41 -6.20 -11.46 1.81
N ALA A 42 -6.19 -12.80 1.75
CA ALA A 42 -5.23 -13.61 0.98
C ALA A 42 -3.75 -13.18 1.16
N GLY A 43 -3.33 -12.95 2.41
CA GLY A 43 -1.96 -12.53 2.74
C GLY A 43 -1.57 -11.14 2.22
N GLY A 44 -2.54 -10.33 1.81
CA GLY A 44 -2.35 -8.98 1.25
C GLY A 44 -2.44 -8.90 -0.28
N SER A 45 -2.56 -10.05 -0.96
CA SER A 45 -2.64 -10.09 -2.43
C SER A 45 -3.87 -9.42 -3.02
N ILE A 46 -4.99 -9.39 -2.30
CA ILE A 46 -6.22 -8.75 -2.78
C ILE A 46 -6.02 -7.23 -2.90
N GLY A 47 -5.54 -6.58 -1.83
CA GLY A 47 -5.28 -5.15 -1.85
C GLY A 47 -4.13 -4.77 -2.78
N ALA A 48 -3.05 -5.56 -2.85
CA ALA A 48 -1.96 -5.32 -3.79
C ALA A 48 -2.43 -5.41 -5.25
N ASN A 49 -3.24 -6.41 -5.60
CA ASN A 49 -3.82 -6.56 -6.93
C ASN A 49 -4.78 -5.41 -7.30
N LYS A 50 -5.52 -4.88 -6.32
CA LYS A 50 -6.35 -3.69 -6.51
C LYS A 50 -5.50 -2.49 -6.95
N VAL A 51 -4.34 -2.28 -6.33
CA VAL A 51 -3.44 -1.17 -6.69
C VAL A 51 -2.72 -1.44 -8.02
N ALA A 52 -2.26 -2.67 -8.28
CA ALA A 52 -1.62 -3.03 -9.55
C ALA A 52 -2.51 -2.77 -10.77
N LYS A 53 -3.84 -2.81 -10.59
CA LYS A 53 -4.84 -2.53 -11.66
C LYS A 53 -5.39 -1.11 -11.63
N ALA A 54 -4.97 -0.27 -10.69
CA ALA A 54 -5.41 1.11 -10.62
C ALA A 54 -4.83 1.93 -11.77
N THR A 55 -5.45 3.06 -12.07
CA THR A 55 -4.89 4.02 -13.04
C THR A 55 -3.55 4.56 -12.49
N PRO A 56 -2.46 4.55 -13.27
CA PRO A 56 -1.14 5.00 -12.83
C PRO A 56 -1.05 6.54 -12.87
N ASP A 57 -1.93 7.21 -12.11
CA ASP A 57 -2.06 8.67 -12.04
C ASP A 57 -1.56 9.27 -10.71
N GLY A 58 -1.02 8.43 -9.82
CA GLY A 58 -0.53 8.83 -8.50
C GLY A 58 -1.61 9.01 -7.42
N HIS A 59 -2.89 8.76 -7.73
CA HIS A 59 -3.97 8.88 -6.75
C HIS A 59 -4.27 7.61 -5.97
N THR A 60 -3.71 6.47 -6.38
CA THR A 60 -3.83 5.19 -5.66
C THR A 60 -2.44 4.67 -5.30
N LEU A 61 -2.15 4.61 -4.01
CA LEU A 61 -0.87 4.18 -3.46
C LEU A 61 -1.04 2.88 -2.67
N LEU A 62 -0.01 2.04 -2.64
CA LEU A 62 0.05 0.84 -1.81
C LEU A 62 1.00 1.04 -0.65
N LEU A 63 0.55 0.79 0.58
CA LEU A 63 1.44 0.63 1.73
C LEU A 63 1.50 -0.85 2.11
N HIS A 64 2.64 -1.48 1.85
CA HIS A 64 2.90 -2.88 2.17
C HIS A 64 4.12 -3.02 3.11
N HIS A 65 4.36 -4.22 3.60
CA HIS A 65 5.57 -4.60 4.34
C HIS A 65 6.29 -5.78 3.65
N ILE A 66 7.28 -6.37 4.33
CA ILE A 66 8.14 -7.47 3.83
C ILE A 66 7.39 -8.64 3.17
N GLY A 67 6.12 -8.87 3.51
CA GLY A 67 5.27 -9.86 2.84
C GLY A 67 5.21 -9.69 1.32
N MET A 68 5.39 -8.47 0.79
CA MET A 68 5.42 -8.23 -0.66
C MET A 68 6.53 -9.04 -1.35
N ALA A 69 7.68 -9.18 -0.71
CA ALA A 69 8.83 -9.91 -1.24
C ALA A 69 8.66 -11.44 -1.16
N THR A 70 7.81 -11.94 -0.26
CA THR A 70 7.58 -13.38 -0.07
C THR A 70 6.42 -13.92 -0.90
N MET A 71 5.51 -13.06 -1.38
CA MET A 71 4.34 -13.46 -2.16
C MET A 71 4.65 -14.27 -3.43
N PRO A 72 5.67 -13.93 -4.25
CA PRO A 72 5.96 -14.71 -5.46
C PRO A 72 6.35 -16.17 -5.19
N THR A 73 6.91 -16.46 -4.01
CA THR A 73 7.32 -17.82 -3.63
C THR A 73 6.22 -18.59 -2.90
N LEU A 74 5.31 -17.88 -2.22
CA LEU A 74 4.23 -18.47 -1.42
C LEU A 74 2.91 -18.63 -2.19
N VAL A 75 2.67 -17.81 -3.22
CA VAL A 75 1.42 -17.75 -3.97
C VAL A 75 1.65 -18.19 -5.41
N ARG A 76 1.23 -19.41 -5.73
CA ARG A 76 1.46 -20.05 -7.04
C ARG A 76 0.94 -19.25 -8.23
N ASN A 77 -0.21 -18.60 -8.08
CA ASN A 77 -0.89 -17.83 -9.12
C ASN A 77 -1.11 -16.38 -8.66
N LEU A 78 -0.01 -15.67 -8.41
CA LEU A 78 -0.07 -14.27 -8.02
C LEU A 78 -0.63 -13.43 -9.19
N PRO A 79 -1.68 -12.62 -9.01
CA PRO A 79 -2.37 -11.92 -10.11
C PRO A 79 -1.66 -10.63 -10.56
N PHE A 80 -0.44 -10.37 -10.08
CA PHE A 80 0.40 -9.22 -10.41
C PHE A 80 1.88 -9.62 -10.27
N LYS A 81 2.77 -8.79 -10.83
CA LYS A 81 4.23 -8.93 -10.75
C LYS A 81 4.80 -7.89 -9.78
N VAL A 82 5.39 -8.38 -8.69
CA VAL A 82 6.00 -7.53 -7.65
C VAL A 82 7.10 -6.61 -8.20
N GLU A 83 7.82 -7.08 -9.22
CA GLU A 83 8.97 -6.36 -9.79
C GLU A 83 8.59 -5.27 -10.81
N THR A 84 7.47 -5.42 -11.52
CA THR A 84 7.16 -4.57 -12.69
C THR A 84 5.85 -3.82 -12.60
N ASP A 85 4.91 -4.27 -11.77
CA ASP A 85 3.57 -3.68 -11.73
C ASP A 85 3.46 -2.54 -10.69
N PHE A 86 4.58 -2.20 -10.02
CA PHE A 86 4.64 -1.14 -9.02
C PHE A 86 5.86 -0.26 -9.21
N GLU A 87 5.66 1.05 -9.06
CA GLU A 87 6.73 2.01 -8.90
C GLU A 87 6.98 2.25 -7.39
N TYR A 88 8.19 1.93 -6.92
CA TYR A 88 8.53 2.03 -5.51
C TYR A 88 8.91 3.47 -5.13
N LEU A 89 8.10 4.09 -4.26
CA LEU A 89 8.30 5.47 -3.83
C LEU A 89 9.31 5.62 -2.68
N GLY A 90 9.40 4.61 -1.80
CA GLY A 90 10.33 4.65 -0.67
C GLY A 90 9.93 3.76 0.50
N TRP A 91 10.76 3.78 1.54
CA TRP A 91 10.52 3.08 2.80
C TRP A 91 9.80 4.00 3.79
N SER A 92 8.73 3.52 4.41
CA SER A 92 7.98 4.30 5.40
C SER A 92 8.58 4.25 6.80
N MET A 93 9.40 3.23 7.10
CA MET A 93 9.96 3.00 8.43
C MET A 93 11.28 2.23 8.34
N THR A 94 12.26 2.66 9.10
CA THR A 94 13.53 1.95 9.34
C THR A 94 13.67 1.75 10.84
N SER A 95 13.95 0.51 11.29
CA SER A 95 14.46 0.33 12.65
C SER A 95 15.86 0.95 12.71
N PRO A 96 16.22 1.68 13.78
CA PRO A 96 17.61 2.07 14.02
C PRO A 96 18.50 0.83 14.19
#